data_AF-A0A358U2G6-F1
#
_entry.id   AF-A0A358U2G6-F1
#
_cell.length_a   1.000
_cell.length_b   1.000
_cell.length_c   1.000
_cell.angle_alpha   90.00
_cell.angle_beta   90.00
_cell.angle_gamma   90.00
#
_symmetry.space_group_name_H-M   'P 1'
#
loop_
_entity.id
_entity.type
_entity.pdbx_description
1 polymer ?
#
loop_
_entity_poly.entity_id
_entity_poly.type
_entity_poly.pdbx_seq_one_letter_code
_entity_poly.pdbx_strand_id
1 'polypeptide(L)' 'MAEVQAKTRAYDLRYELGTTKPCLKCKLGIEDPTDPSKGQCIGSRTAQGGVWKRLIKDYYNMTCAKFSEGEVDFRDHV' A
#
# COMPACT_ATOMS: atom_id res chain seq x y z
N MET A 1 -14.84 -25.91 -16.00
CA MET A 1 -14.01 -24.69 -16.09
C MET A 1 -13.77 -24.24 -14.66
N ALA A 2 -12.60 -24.52 -14.10
CA ALA A 2 -12.32 -24.19 -12.70
C ALA A 2 -11.97 -22.69 -12.62
N GLU A 3 -12.88 -21.90 -12.04
CA GLU A 3 -12.65 -20.51 -11.72
C GLU A 3 -11.54 -20.45 -10.65
N VAL A 4 -10.34 -20.03 -11.07
CA VAL A 4 -9.24 -19.75 -10.14
C VAL A 4 -9.65 -18.51 -9.36
N GLN A 5 -10.23 -18.71 -8.18
CA GLN A 5 -10.53 -17.66 -7.22
C GLN A 5 -9.19 -17.04 -6.80
N ALA A 6 -8.81 -15.93 -7.45
CA ALA A 6 -7.60 -15.21 -7.13
C ALA A 6 -7.69 -14.77 -5.67
N LYS A 7 -6.90 -15.39 -4.78
CA LYS A 7 -6.81 -14.99 -3.37
C LYS A 7 -6.51 -13.51 -3.33
N THR A 8 -7.47 -12.70 -2.87
CA THR A 8 -7.32 -11.26 -2.73
C THR A 8 -6.12 -11.01 -1.83
N ARG A 9 -5.08 -10.38 -2.38
CA ARG A 9 -3.87 -10.06 -1.60
C ARG A 9 -4.27 -9.18 -0.43
N ALA A 10 -3.60 -9.33 0.71
CA ALA A 10 -3.95 -8.59 1.94
C ALA A 10 -4.06 -7.08 1.72
N TYR A 11 -3.28 -6.53 0.78
CA TYR A 11 -3.37 -5.17 0.27
C TYR A 11 -3.27 -5.25 -1.25
N ASP A 12 -4.42 -5.16 -1.92
CA ASP A 12 -4.49 -5.14 -3.37
C ASP A 12 -4.56 -3.69 -3.84
N LEU A 13 -3.40 -3.17 -4.25
CA LEU A 13 -3.26 -1.79 -4.74
C LEU A 13 -3.87 -1.71 -6.14
N ARG A 14 -4.85 -0.83 -6.31
CA ARG A 14 -5.49 -0.54 -7.59
C ARG A 14 -5.24 0.90 -7.98
N TYR A 15 -5.19 1.13 -9.29
CA TYR A 15 -5.13 2.48 -9.84
C TYR A 15 -6.54 3.07 -9.90
N GLU A 16 -6.71 4.26 -9.35
CA GLU A 16 -7.97 5.00 -9.29
C GLU A 16 -7.65 6.49 -9.47
N LEU A 17 -7.74 6.96 -10.72
CA LEU A 17 -7.42 8.34 -11.09
C LEU A 17 -8.31 9.32 -10.30
N GLY A 18 -7.69 10.30 -9.64
CA GLY A 18 -8.43 11.30 -8.85
C GLY A 18 -9.07 10.74 -7.57
N THR A 19 -8.57 9.62 -7.06
CA THR A 19 -9.03 9.06 -5.80
C THR A 19 -8.88 10.05 -4.64
N THR A 20 -9.88 10.11 -3.77
CA THR A 20 -9.82 10.90 -2.53
C THR A 20 -8.93 10.25 -1.46
N LYS A 21 -8.51 9.00 -1.70
CA LYS A 21 -7.77 8.14 -0.76
C LYS A 21 -6.42 7.68 -1.35
N PRO A 22 -5.56 8.60 -1.82
CA PRO A 22 -4.31 8.23 -2.47
C PRO A 22 -3.35 7.61 -1.47
N CYS A 23 -2.48 6.70 -1.93
CA CYS A 23 -1.45 6.08 -1.09
C CYS A 23 -0.57 7.11 -0.36
N LEU A 24 -0.34 8.28 -0.94
CA LEU A 24 0.32 9.43 -0.31
C LEU A 24 -0.24 9.80 1.07
N LYS A 25 -1.57 9.71 1.26
CA LYS A 25 -2.24 10.07 2.51
C LYS A 25 -2.43 8.88 3.45
N CYS A 26 -2.01 7.70 3.02
CA CYS A 26 -2.21 6.47 3.77
C CYS A 26 -1.10 6.33 4.80
N LYS A 27 -1.45 6.03 6.05
CA LYS A 27 -0.48 5.78 7.12
C LYS A 27 0.49 4.64 6.84
N LEU A 28 0.11 3.74 5.93
CA LEU A 28 0.89 2.57 5.53
C LEU A 28 1.68 2.80 4.23
N GLY A 29 1.58 3.99 3.64
CA GLY A 29 2.37 4.41 2.50
C GLY A 29 3.65 5.07 3.00
N ILE A 30 4.78 4.63 2.46
CA ILE A 30 6.07 5.30 2.63
C ILE A 30 6.51 5.75 1.24
N GLU A 31 7.04 6.97 1.12
CA GLU A 31 7.65 7.41 -0.13
C GLU A 31 8.85 6.52 -0.50
N ASP A 32 9.09 6.33 -1.79
CA ASP A 32 10.29 5.64 -2.22
C ASP A 32 11.51 6.57 -2.02
N PRO A 33 12.62 6.08 -1.42
CA PRO A 33 13.78 6.93 -1.13
C PRO A 33 14.52 7.42 -2.39
N THR A 34 14.23 6.86 -3.56
CA THR A 34 14.89 7.23 -4.83
C THR A 34 13.98 8.07 -5.72
N ASP A 35 12.68 7.76 -5.78
CA ASP A 35 11.71 8.43 -6.65
C ASP A 35 10.43 8.77 -5.88
N PRO A 36 10.19 10.05 -5.55
CA PRO A 36 9.04 10.46 -4.76
C PRO A 36 7.69 10.27 -5.48
N SER A 37 7.70 9.97 -6.79
CA SER A 37 6.48 9.62 -7.54
C SER A 37 5.97 8.22 -7.21
N LYS A 38 6.81 7.39 -6.58
CA LYS A 38 6.56 6.01 -6.19
C LYS A 38 6.53 5.89 -4.67
N GLY A 39 6.04 4.75 -4.20
CA GLY A 39 6.03 4.45 -2.77
C GLY A 39 6.10 2.98 -2.46
N GLN A 40 6.13 2.68 -1.17
CA GLN A 40 6.18 1.35 -0.60
C GLN A 40 5.01 1.22 0.39
N CYS A 41 4.09 0.30 0.11
CA CYS A 41 3.02 -0.04 1.05
C CYS A 41 3.53 -1.07 2.06
N ILE A 42 3.52 -0.73 3.34
CA ILE A 42 3.95 -1.59 4.46
C ILE A 42 2.79 -2.32 5.16
N GLY A 43 1.57 -2.23 4.61
CA GLY A 43 0.40 -2.81 5.25
C GLY A 43 0.47 -4.34 5.39
N SER A 44 1.13 -5.02 4.46
CA SER A 44 1.20 -6.48 4.44
C SER A 44 2.24 -7.01 5.44
N ARG A 45 1.83 -7.16 6.70
CA ARG A 45 2.64 -7.78 7.77
C ARG A 45 2.34 -9.29 7.86
N THR A 46 3.37 -10.12 7.97
CA THR A 46 3.22 -11.57 8.21
C THR A 46 2.97 -11.85 9.69
N ALA A 47 2.41 -13.02 10.01
CA ALA A 47 2.19 -13.43 11.41
C ALA A 47 3.49 -13.51 12.25
N GLN A 48 4.64 -13.60 11.59
CA GLN A 48 5.97 -13.63 12.22
C GLN A 48 6.61 -12.23 12.33
N GLY A 49 5.87 -11.16 12.04
CA GLY A 49 6.35 -9.77 12.15
C GLY A 49 7.08 -9.22 10.92
N GLY A 50 7.27 -10.02 9.86
CA GLY A 50 7.91 -9.56 8.63
C GLY A 50 7.03 -8.58 7.84
N VAL A 51 7.62 -7.47 7.40
CA VAL A 51 6.92 -6.47 6.56
C VAL A 51 7.16 -6.79 5.09
N TRP A 52 6.12 -7.26 4.39
CA TRP A 52 6.20 -7.51 2.96
C TRP A 52 5.76 -6.27 2.18
N LYS A 53 6.75 -5.44 1.85
CA LYS A 53 6.51 -4.20 1.10
C LYS A 53 5.92 -4.49 -0.28
N ARG A 54 4.91 -3.70 -0.66
CA ARG A 54 4.38 -3.68 -2.03
C ARG A 54 4.77 -2.37 -2.70
N LEU A 55 5.30 -2.46 -3.91
CA LEU A 55 5.64 -1.29 -4.72
C LEU A 55 4.35 -0.58 -5.16
N ILE A 56 4.24 0.69 -4.82
CA ILE A 56 3.23 1.62 -5.32
C ILE A 56 3.85 2.34 -6.51
N LYS A 57 3.27 2.13 -7.69
CA LYS A 57 3.80 2.68 -8.95
C LYS A 57 3.48 4.16 -9.13
N ASP A 58 2.32 4.58 -8.64
CA ASP A 58 1.84 5.94 -8.70
C ASP A 58 1.30 6.31 -7.32
N TYR A 59 2.06 7.13 -6.60
CA TYR A 59 1.77 7.41 -5.19
C TYR A 59 0.53 8.31 -5.01
N TYR A 60 0.15 9.03 -6.07
CA TYR A 60 -0.94 10.01 -6.08
C TYR A 60 -2.28 9.44 -6.55
N ASN A 61 -2.27 8.37 -7.33
CA ASN A 61 -3.47 7.81 -7.98
C ASN A 61 -3.70 6.33 -7.66
N MET A 62 -2.89 5.71 -6.80
CA MET A 62 -3.18 4.35 -6.31
C MET A 62 -3.88 4.38 -4.96
N THR A 63 -4.77 3.41 -4.74
CA THR A 63 -5.47 3.21 -3.47
C THR A 63 -5.76 1.72 -3.24
N CYS A 64 -6.33 1.38 -2.08
CA CYS A 64 -6.83 0.04 -1.79
C CYS A 64 -8.00 0.10 -0.80
N ALA A 65 -8.70 -1.03 -0.65
CA ALA A 65 -9.83 -1.14 0.30
C ALA A 65 -9.43 -0.95 1.77
N LYS A 66 -8.14 -1.05 2.11
CA LYS A 66 -7.60 -0.90 3.47
C LYS A 66 -6.93 0.45 3.70
N PHE A 67 -7.26 1.46 2.90
CA PHE A 67 -6.79 2.82 3.13
C PHE A 67 -7.16 3.29 4.54
N SER A 68 -6.17 3.83 5.24
CA SER A 68 -6.34 4.48 6.54
C SER A 68 -5.54 5.76 6.50
N GLU A 69 -6.23 6.88 6.63
CA GLU A 69 -5.60 8.20 6.70
C GLU A 69 -4.75 8.32 7.96
N GLY A 70 -3.65 9.07 7.86
CA GLY A 70 -2.73 9.39 8.95
C GLY A 70 -1.29 9.08 8.60
N GLU A 71 -0.43 9.12 9.61
CA GLU A 71 0.98 8.75 9.55
C GLU A 71 1.22 7.70 10.65
N VAL A 72 1.99 6.65 10.35
CA VAL A 72 2.42 5.72 11.42
C VAL A 72 3.63 6.31 12.14
N ASP A 73 3.75 6.05 13.43
CA ASP A 73 4.93 6.46 14.20
C ASP A 73 6.20 5.86 13.56
N PHE A 74 7.33 6.54 13.69
CA PHE A 74 8.62 6.07 13.15
C PHE A 74 9.03 4.70 13.71
N ARG A 75 8.51 4.29 14.88
CA ARG A 75 8.72 2.95 15.46
C ARG A 75 7.98 1.82 14.74
N ASP A 76 6.91 2.17 14.02
CA ASP A 76 6.11 1.23 13.22
C ASP A 76 6.52 1.24 11.73
N HIS A 77 7.47 2.11 11.38
CA HIS A 77 8.25 2.02 10.15
C HIS A 77 9.30 0.92 10.29
N VAL A 78 9.71 0.33 9.16
CA VAL A 78 10.57 -0.87 9.05
C VAL A 78 11.85 -0.78 9.85
#